data_AF-M2TAG1-F1
#
_entry.id   AF-M2TAG1-F1
#
_cell.length_a   1.000
_cell.length_b   1.000
_cell.length_c   1.000
_cell.angle_alpha   90.00
_cell.angle_beta   90.00
_cell.angle_gamma   90.00
#
_symmetry.space_group_name_H-M   'P 1'
#
loop_
_entity.id
_entity.type
_entity.pdbx_description
1 polymer ?
#
loop_
_entity_poly.entity_id
_entity_poly.type
_entity_poly.pdbx_seq_one_letter_code
_entity_poly.pdbx_strand_id
1 'polypeptide(L)'
;MAFSQDSPLLTVTTGPAPDAAGEDMTLLFLDRTTGASLGPAPGNAVMEFLLQLHTDMFPGLPGMLFLGAMAILLVVALISGVVLYAPFMRKLPFGTVRKGRNKRLRRLDQHNFLGIVALAWMLVIALTGAINAFADPLTENWRDGEIARMTDAYARTPALPPADYGSIDQAMSAAQQAIPGQSPQFIGFPGGAWSSGHHYAIFFQGDRPVTQHLLTPALVDAATGELTDARTMPVINQALMMSKPLHFGDYGGLPLKLIWAALTLATIWVLWTGIMLWLRRKPGEVERRIEEIRSGAAARASS
;
A
#
# COMPACT_ATOMS: atom_id res chain seq x y z
N MET A 1 5.06 12.29 -17.85
CA MET A 1 5.61 11.14 -18.63
C MET A 1 6.12 10.11 -17.63
N ALA A 2 5.87 8.81 -17.80
CA ALA A 2 6.29 7.75 -16.87
C ALA A 2 6.90 6.55 -17.61
N PHE A 3 7.85 5.87 -16.97
CA PHE A 3 8.66 4.80 -17.53
C PHE A 3 8.48 3.50 -16.76
N SER A 4 8.28 2.40 -17.49
CA SER A 4 8.37 1.05 -16.92
C SER A 4 9.83 0.58 -16.84
N GLN A 5 10.16 -0.12 -15.75
CA GLN A 5 11.44 -0.84 -15.64
C GLN A 5 11.40 -2.19 -16.34
N ASP A 6 10.24 -2.86 -16.29
CA ASP A 6 10.11 -4.27 -16.69
C ASP A 6 9.68 -4.42 -18.16
N SER A 7 9.34 -3.32 -18.82
CA SER A 7 8.84 -3.33 -20.20
C SER A 7 9.25 -2.05 -20.94
N PRO A 8 9.23 -2.04 -22.28
CA PRO A 8 9.43 -0.82 -23.07
C PRO A 8 8.24 0.16 -22.97
N LEU A 9 7.33 0.00 -21.99
CA LEU A 9 6.16 0.86 -21.86
C LEU A 9 6.56 2.28 -21.41
N LEU A 10 6.12 3.26 -22.18
CA LEU A 10 6.19 4.68 -21.90
C LEU A 10 4.76 5.22 -21.81
N THR A 11 4.45 5.91 -20.72
CA THR A 11 3.17 6.57 -20.56
C THR A 11 3.33 8.09 -20.66
N VAL A 12 2.58 8.73 -21.54
CA VAL A 12 2.58 10.18 -21.70
C VAL A 12 1.18 10.71 -21.39
N THR A 13 1.09 11.54 -20.36
CA THR A 13 -0.12 12.28 -20.04
C THR A 13 -0.08 13.62 -20.78
N THR A 14 -1.09 13.90 -21.58
CA THR A 14 -1.26 15.18 -22.29
C THR A 14 -2.54 15.87 -21.83
N GLY A 15 -2.59 17.19 -21.92
CA GLY A 15 -3.79 17.98 -21.66
C GLY A 15 -3.92 19.10 -22.69
N PRO A 16 -5.11 19.70 -22.86
CA PRO A 16 -5.33 20.79 -23.80
C PRO A 16 -4.55 22.07 -23.45
N ALA A 17 -4.23 22.25 -22.18
CA ALA A 17 -3.45 23.38 -21.65
C ALA A 17 -2.57 22.93 -20.47
N PRO A 18 -1.51 23.69 -20.10
CA PRO A 18 -0.64 23.35 -18.96
C PRO A 18 -1.36 23.24 -17.60
N ASP A 19 -2.49 23.93 -17.45
CA ASP A 19 -3.33 23.98 -16.25
C ASP A 19 -4.62 23.14 -16.36
N ALA A 20 -4.71 22.27 -17.37
CA ALA A 20 -5.88 21.42 -17.58
C ALA A 20 -6.20 20.58 -16.33
N ALA A 21 -7.50 20.44 -16.04
CA ALA A 21 -7.97 19.55 -14.98
C ALA A 21 -7.60 18.10 -15.32
N GLY A 22 -7.41 17.26 -14.30
CA GLY A 22 -7.03 15.85 -14.50
C GLY A 22 -8.03 15.06 -15.36
N GLU A 23 -9.32 15.45 -15.34
CA GLU A 23 -10.38 14.86 -16.15
C GLU A 23 -10.28 15.17 -17.65
N ASP A 24 -9.62 16.28 -18.00
CA ASP A 24 -9.37 16.69 -19.38
C ASP A 24 -8.05 16.11 -19.93
N MET A 25 -7.28 15.39 -19.09
CA MET A 25 -6.01 14.79 -19.48
C MET A 25 -6.22 13.46 -20.20
N THR A 26 -5.45 13.25 -21.25
CA THR A 26 -5.40 11.99 -22.00
C THR A 26 -4.13 11.23 -21.68
N LEU A 27 -4.28 9.93 -21.39
CA LEU A 27 -3.17 9.03 -21.13
C LEU A 27 -2.83 8.22 -22.39
N LEU A 28 -1.62 8.41 -22.92
CA LEU A 28 -1.12 7.71 -24.09
C LEU A 28 -0.12 6.63 -23.65
N PHE A 29 -0.27 5.41 -24.20
CA PHE A 29 0.68 4.32 -24.01
C PHE A 29 1.49 4.15 -25.29
N LEU A 30 2.80 4.26 -25.16
CA LEU A 30 3.75 4.20 -26.26
C LEU A 30 4.80 3.13 -25.98
N ASP A 31 5.29 2.48 -27.03
CA ASP A 31 6.50 1.68 -26.97
C ASP A 31 7.72 2.62 -27.04
N ARG A 32 8.54 2.63 -26.00
CA ARG A 32 9.71 3.50 -25.84
C ARG A 32 10.76 3.26 -26.94
N THR A 33 10.82 2.07 -27.52
CA THR A 33 11.85 1.72 -28.51
C THR A 33 11.45 2.10 -29.92
N THR A 34 10.16 2.01 -30.25
CA THR A 34 9.64 2.24 -31.60
C THR A 34 8.84 3.52 -31.74
N GLY A 35 8.38 4.12 -30.64
CA GLY A 35 7.43 5.24 -30.62
C GLY A 35 6.00 4.85 -31.00
N ALA A 36 5.72 3.57 -31.21
CA ALA A 36 4.40 3.11 -31.61
C ALA A 36 3.38 3.27 -30.47
N SER A 37 2.17 3.73 -30.80
CA SER A 37 1.06 3.71 -29.85
C SER A 37 0.61 2.28 -29.58
N LEU A 38 0.52 1.93 -28.30
CA LEU A 38 0.08 0.62 -27.82
C LEU A 38 -1.45 0.56 -27.63
N GLY A 39 -2.16 1.64 -27.96
CA GLY A 39 -3.60 1.76 -27.77
C GLY A 39 -4.00 2.24 -26.37
N PRO A 40 -5.30 2.25 -26.05
CA PRO A 40 -5.80 2.65 -24.75
C PRO A 40 -5.40 1.65 -23.66
N ALA A 41 -5.38 2.10 -22.40
CA ALA A 41 -5.20 1.20 -21.26
C ALA A 41 -6.24 0.06 -21.32
N PRO A 42 -5.85 -1.20 -21.12
CA PRO A 42 -6.82 -2.26 -20.91
C PRO A 42 -7.57 -2.00 -19.60
N GLY A 43 -8.81 -1.53 -19.70
CA GLY A 43 -9.71 -1.35 -18.55
C GLY A 43 -10.42 -2.66 -18.17
N ASN A 44 -10.74 -2.81 -16.88
CA ASN A 44 -11.57 -3.90 -16.41
C ASN A 44 -12.49 -3.38 -15.31
N ALA A 45 -13.73 -3.07 -15.71
CA ALA A 45 -14.74 -2.48 -14.83
C ALA A 45 -14.99 -3.29 -13.55
N VAL A 46 -14.85 -4.62 -13.59
CA VAL A 46 -15.01 -5.47 -12.40
C VAL A 46 -13.83 -5.27 -11.44
N MET A 47 -12.61 -5.25 -11.95
CA MET A 47 -11.42 -5.04 -11.13
C MET A 47 -11.36 -3.62 -10.58
N GLU A 48 -11.78 -2.62 -11.37
CA GLU A 48 -11.90 -1.22 -10.94
C GLU A 48 -12.92 -1.08 -9.80
N PHE A 49 -14.11 -1.68 -9.95
CA PHE A 49 -15.12 -1.71 -8.89
C PHE A 49 -14.60 -2.38 -7.61
N LEU A 50 -13.96 -3.54 -7.73
CA LEU A 50 -13.40 -4.27 -6.58
C LEU A 50 -12.27 -3.48 -5.91
N LEU A 51 -11.41 -2.82 -6.69
CA LEU A 51 -10.33 -1.99 -6.18
C LEU A 51 -10.91 -0.81 -5.41
N GLN A 52 -11.86 -0.07 -5.99
CA GLN A 52 -12.49 1.09 -5.35
C GLN A 52 -13.21 0.68 -4.06
N LEU A 53 -14.01 -0.40 -4.10
CA LEU A 53 -14.63 -0.96 -2.91
C LEU A 53 -13.59 -1.31 -1.82
N HIS A 54 -12.43 -1.83 -2.21
CA HIS A 54 -11.36 -2.25 -1.30
C HIS A 54 -10.52 -1.10 -0.75
N THR A 55 -10.32 -0.03 -1.52
CA THR A 55 -9.44 1.09 -1.13
C THR A 55 -10.19 2.15 -0.36
N ASP A 56 -11.39 2.51 -0.79
CA ASP A 56 -12.10 3.66 -0.25
C ASP A 56 -13.59 3.44 -0.02
N MET A 57 -14.17 2.28 -0.39
CA MET A 57 -15.61 1.98 -0.28
C MET A 57 -16.53 2.96 -1.03
N PHE A 58 -16.01 3.72 -2.00
CA PHE A 58 -16.64 4.81 -2.77
C PHE A 58 -16.68 6.24 -2.17
N PRO A 59 -16.55 6.54 -0.86
CA PRO A 59 -16.49 7.92 -0.37
C PRO A 59 -15.08 8.54 -0.34
N GLY A 60 -14.07 7.98 -1.01
CA GLY A 60 -12.71 8.53 -0.99
C GLY A 60 -12.08 8.51 0.40
N LEU A 61 -11.41 9.60 0.80
CA LEU A 61 -10.65 9.69 2.05
C LEU A 61 -11.43 9.22 3.31
N PRO A 62 -12.70 9.63 3.56
CA PRO A 62 -13.49 9.08 4.66
C PRO A 62 -13.54 7.54 4.73
N GLY A 63 -13.67 6.87 3.58
CA GLY A 63 -13.73 5.42 3.54
C GLY A 63 -12.35 4.77 3.64
N MET A 64 -11.31 5.41 3.11
CA MET A 64 -9.92 5.00 3.37
C MET A 64 -9.63 5.02 4.88
N LEU A 65 -9.95 6.11 5.57
CA LEU A 65 -9.73 6.25 7.02
C LEU A 65 -10.57 5.24 7.83
N PHE A 66 -11.80 4.97 7.41
CA PHE A 66 -12.62 3.93 8.02
C PHE A 66 -11.97 2.54 7.88
N LEU A 67 -11.53 2.18 6.68
CA LEU A 67 -10.83 0.91 6.43
C LEU A 67 -9.50 0.83 7.20
N GLY A 68 -8.77 1.94 7.31
CA GLY A 68 -7.57 2.06 8.15
C GLY A 68 -7.87 1.76 9.63
N ALA A 69 -8.94 2.34 10.17
CA ALA A 69 -9.40 2.04 11.52
C ALA A 69 -9.78 0.55 11.68
N MET A 70 -10.47 -0.03 10.70
CA MET A 70 -10.80 -1.47 10.71
C MET A 70 -9.55 -2.35 10.64
N ALA A 71 -8.53 -1.95 9.88
CA ALA A 71 -7.25 -2.66 9.82
C ALA A 71 -6.51 -2.61 11.17
N ILE A 72 -6.54 -1.49 11.88
CA ILE A 72 -6.00 -1.37 13.24
C ILE A 72 -6.77 -2.29 14.21
N LEU A 73 -8.11 -2.33 14.13
CA LEU A 73 -8.90 -3.26 14.93
C LEU A 73 -8.58 -4.72 14.61
N LEU A 74 -8.29 -5.05 13.35
CA LEU A 74 -7.82 -6.38 12.96
C LEU A 74 -6.46 -6.69 13.60
N VAL A 75 -5.51 -5.74 13.63
CA VAL A 75 -4.23 -5.92 14.34
C VAL A 75 -4.47 -6.21 15.83
N VAL A 76 -5.32 -5.44 16.50
CA VAL A 76 -5.70 -5.67 17.90
C VAL A 76 -6.32 -7.05 18.08
N ALA A 77 -7.23 -7.45 17.18
CA ALA A 77 -7.86 -8.76 17.20
C ALA A 77 -6.84 -9.90 17.03
N LEU A 78 -5.86 -9.77 16.13
CA LEU A 78 -4.79 -10.75 15.94
C LEU A 78 -3.92 -10.87 17.19
N ILE A 79 -3.49 -9.75 17.78
CA ILE A 79 -2.71 -9.74 19.03
C ILE A 79 -3.51 -10.41 20.15
N SER A 80 -4.80 -10.08 20.27
CA SER A 80 -5.69 -10.72 21.24
C SER A 80 -5.79 -12.24 21.02
N GLY A 81 -5.85 -12.67 19.76
CA GLY A 81 -5.90 -14.08 19.36
C GLY A 81 -4.65 -14.83 19.80
N VAL A 82 -3.47 -14.23 19.67
CA VAL A 82 -2.19 -14.81 20.13
C VAL A 82 -2.18 -15.01 21.65
N VAL A 83 -2.61 -13.98 22.40
CA VAL A 83 -2.69 -14.02 23.86
C VAL A 83 -3.62 -15.14 24.32
N LEU A 84 -4.75 -15.34 23.62
CA LEU A 84 -5.72 -16.40 23.92
C LEU A 84 -5.27 -17.79 23.42
N TYR A 85 -4.46 -17.85 22.37
CA TYR A 85 -3.97 -19.10 21.77
C TYR A 85 -3.03 -19.87 22.72
N ALA A 86 -2.08 -19.16 23.34
CA ALA A 86 -1.05 -19.76 24.19
C ALA A 86 -1.59 -20.68 25.30
N PRO A 87 -2.54 -20.26 26.17
CA PRO A 87 -3.07 -21.13 27.23
C PRO A 87 -3.91 -22.30 26.69
N PHE A 88 -4.57 -22.15 25.54
CA PHE A 88 -5.48 -23.16 24.99
C PHE A 88 -4.72 -24.29 24.28
N MET A 89 -3.63 -23.97 23.59
CA MET A 89 -2.85 -24.92 22.79
C MET A 89 -1.61 -25.46 23.51
N ARG A 90 -1.27 -24.96 24.72
CA ARG A 90 -0.10 -25.42 25.50
C ARG A 90 -0.05 -26.93 25.77
N LYS A 91 -1.20 -27.60 25.74
CA LYS A 91 -1.33 -29.05 26.02
C LYS A 91 -1.56 -29.90 24.77
N LEU A 92 -1.55 -29.31 23.58
CA LEU A 92 -1.83 -30.00 22.31
C LEU A 92 -0.62 -29.89 21.39
N PRO A 93 -0.21 -30.98 20.72
CA PRO A 93 0.76 -30.90 19.63
C PRO A 93 0.27 -29.93 18.55
N PHE A 94 1.18 -29.15 17.97
CA PHE A 94 0.88 -28.26 16.85
C PHE A 94 0.20 -29.04 15.71
N GLY A 95 -0.88 -28.49 15.15
CA GLY A 95 -1.64 -29.13 14.06
C GLY A 95 -2.68 -30.18 14.50
N THR A 96 -2.92 -30.36 15.81
CA THR A 96 -3.95 -31.29 16.29
C THR A 96 -5.36 -30.76 15.97
N VAL A 97 -6.03 -31.38 15.00
CA VAL A 97 -7.47 -31.18 14.74
C VAL A 97 -8.23 -32.36 15.31
N ARG A 98 -8.98 -32.16 16.40
CA ARG A 98 -9.74 -33.24 17.04
C ARG A 98 -10.90 -33.68 16.14
N LYS A 99 -10.87 -34.95 15.70
CA LYS A 99 -11.84 -35.54 14.76
C LYS A 99 -13.13 -36.08 15.41
N GLY A 100 -13.35 -35.84 16.71
CA GLY A 100 -14.52 -36.32 17.45
C GLY A 100 -15.87 -35.75 16.96
N ARG A 101 -16.99 -36.27 17.49
CA ARG A 101 -18.37 -35.92 17.08
C ARG A 101 -18.76 -34.44 17.27
N ASN A 102 -18.00 -33.64 18.02
CA ASN A 102 -18.31 -32.24 18.28
C ASN A 102 -17.84 -31.31 17.15
N LYS A 103 -18.75 -31.01 16.22
CA LYS A 103 -18.52 -30.09 15.08
C LYS A 103 -18.03 -28.69 15.51
N ARG A 104 -18.42 -28.20 16.69
CA ARG A 104 -17.96 -26.88 17.21
C ARG A 104 -16.48 -26.92 17.56
N LEU A 105 -16.06 -27.98 18.27
CA LEU A 105 -14.67 -28.16 18.68
C LEU A 105 -13.74 -28.30 17.46
N ARG A 106 -14.15 -29.08 16.46
CA ARG A 106 -13.39 -29.24 15.23
C ARG A 106 -13.20 -27.91 14.48
N ARG A 107 -14.24 -27.07 14.42
CA ARG A 107 -14.16 -25.74 13.80
C ARG A 107 -13.25 -24.80 14.59
N LEU A 108 -13.30 -24.84 15.91
CA LEU A 108 -12.40 -24.08 16.78
C LEU A 108 -10.93 -24.50 16.56
N ASP A 109 -10.67 -25.81 16.47
CA ASP A 109 -9.33 -26.32 16.19
C ASP A 109 -8.83 -25.88 14.81
N GLN A 110 -9.70 -25.92 13.78
CA GLN A 110 -9.39 -25.41 12.44
C GLN A 110 -9.16 -23.90 12.41
N HIS A 111 -9.96 -23.12 13.12
CA HIS A 111 -9.82 -21.67 13.25
C HIS A 111 -8.47 -21.32 13.90
N ASN A 112 -8.14 -21.97 15.01
CA ASN A 112 -6.87 -21.76 15.71
C ASN A 112 -5.67 -22.17 14.86
N PHE A 113 -5.76 -23.31 14.16
CA PHE A 113 -4.68 -23.80 13.31
C PHE A 113 -4.41 -22.89 12.11
N LEU A 114 -5.44 -22.56 11.34
CA LEU A 114 -5.27 -21.68 10.18
C LEU A 114 -4.94 -20.25 10.61
N GLY A 115 -5.51 -19.80 11.73
CA GLY A 115 -5.20 -18.50 12.33
C GLY A 115 -3.73 -18.37 12.70
N ILE A 116 -3.13 -19.36 13.37
CA ILE A 116 -1.71 -19.31 13.73
C ILE A 116 -0.77 -19.45 12.52
N VAL A 117 -1.15 -20.28 11.54
CA VAL A 117 -0.37 -20.47 10.29
C VAL A 117 -0.33 -19.18 9.47
N ALA A 118 -1.47 -18.49 9.36
CA ALA A 118 -1.57 -17.24 8.61
C ALA A 118 -1.27 -15.99 9.46
N LEU A 119 -0.96 -16.12 10.76
CA LEU A 119 -0.86 -15.00 11.70
C LEU A 119 0.12 -13.93 11.23
N ALA A 120 1.36 -14.32 10.95
CA ALA A 120 2.41 -13.37 10.57
C ALA A 120 2.04 -12.63 9.28
N TRP A 121 1.47 -13.36 8.32
CA TRP A 121 0.99 -12.77 7.07
C TRP A 121 -0.19 -11.82 7.29
N MET A 122 -1.23 -12.24 8.04
CA MET A 122 -2.37 -11.37 8.36
C MET A 122 -1.94 -10.11 9.10
N LEU A 123 -0.94 -10.21 9.98
CA LEU A 123 -0.40 -9.05 10.70
C LEU A 123 0.30 -8.08 9.73
N VAL A 124 1.11 -8.58 8.80
CA VAL A 124 1.74 -7.75 7.76
C VAL A 124 0.67 -7.07 6.91
N ILE A 125 -0.31 -7.81 6.38
CA ILE A 125 -1.38 -7.25 5.54
C ILE A 125 -2.23 -6.23 6.29
N ALA A 126 -2.56 -6.48 7.56
CA ALA A 126 -3.34 -5.54 8.37
C ALA A 126 -2.55 -4.26 8.70
N LEU A 127 -1.26 -4.37 9.06
CA LEU A 127 -0.40 -3.21 9.31
C LEU A 127 -0.17 -2.39 8.04
N THR A 128 0.16 -3.03 6.93
CA THR A 128 0.38 -2.33 5.65
C THR A 128 -0.91 -1.75 5.09
N GLY A 129 -2.05 -2.41 5.28
CA GLY A 129 -3.37 -1.87 4.94
C GLY A 129 -3.71 -0.63 5.75
N ALA A 130 -3.41 -0.64 7.06
CA ALA A 130 -3.56 0.54 7.91
C ALA A 130 -2.66 1.71 7.46
N ILE A 131 -1.43 1.44 7.04
CA ILE A 131 -0.52 2.47 6.48
C ILE A 131 -1.05 3.01 5.15
N ASN A 132 -1.47 2.13 4.25
CA ASN A 132 -1.98 2.48 2.91
C ASN A 132 -3.27 3.32 2.98
N ALA A 133 -4.07 3.18 4.03
CA ALA A 133 -5.23 4.05 4.27
C ALA A 133 -4.89 5.54 4.43
N PHE A 134 -3.63 5.87 4.71
CA PHE A 134 -3.10 7.24 4.77
C PHE A 134 -2.33 7.64 3.51
N ALA A 135 -2.46 6.90 2.40
CA ALA A 135 -1.69 7.17 1.18
C ALA A 135 -1.87 8.61 0.69
N ASP A 136 -3.12 9.07 0.57
CA ASP A 136 -3.44 10.43 0.11
C ASP A 136 -2.86 11.51 1.03
N PRO A 137 -3.17 11.55 2.34
CA PRO A 137 -2.64 12.61 3.22
C PRO A 137 -1.13 12.57 3.37
N LEU A 138 -0.49 11.40 3.32
CA LEU A 138 0.97 11.31 3.36
C LEU A 138 1.59 11.82 2.05
N THR A 139 0.96 11.55 0.92
CA THR A 139 1.40 12.04 -0.40
C THR A 139 1.26 13.57 -0.48
N GLU A 140 0.13 14.11 -0.02
CA GLU A 140 -0.09 15.55 0.10
C GLU A 140 0.92 16.21 1.05
N ASN A 141 1.13 15.64 2.24
CA ASN A 141 2.13 16.15 3.18
C ASN A 141 3.55 16.16 2.60
N TRP A 142 3.90 15.21 1.74
CA TRP A 142 5.20 15.22 1.07
C TRP A 142 5.29 16.33 0.01
N ARG A 143 4.25 16.49 -0.80
CA ARG A 143 4.17 17.56 -1.80
C ARG A 143 4.22 18.93 -1.14
N ASP A 144 3.34 19.18 -0.18
CA ASP A 144 3.17 20.48 0.47
C ASP A 144 4.31 20.78 1.47
N GLY A 145 5.10 19.75 1.83
CA GLY A 145 6.28 19.85 2.66
C GLY A 145 7.58 19.94 1.86
N GLU A 146 8.12 18.80 1.44
CA GLU A 146 9.46 18.73 0.83
C GLU A 146 9.50 19.34 -0.56
N ILE A 147 8.52 19.02 -1.43
CA ILE A 147 8.49 19.55 -2.81
C ILE A 147 8.24 21.07 -2.80
N ALA A 148 7.37 21.56 -1.92
CA ALA A 148 7.17 22.99 -1.72
C ALA A 148 8.46 23.69 -1.28
N ARG A 149 9.25 23.11 -0.37
CA ARG A 149 10.56 23.65 0.03
C ARG A 149 11.57 23.67 -1.11
N MET A 150 11.56 22.66 -1.97
CA MET A 150 12.45 22.60 -3.14
C MET A 150 12.07 23.63 -4.20
N THR A 151 10.79 24.01 -4.29
CA THR A 151 10.28 24.96 -5.29
C THR A 151 10.12 26.39 -4.78
N ASP A 152 10.34 26.65 -3.48
CA ASP A 152 10.07 27.94 -2.82
C ASP A 152 10.78 29.12 -3.50
N ALA A 153 12.02 28.95 -3.94
CA ALA A 153 12.78 29.97 -4.65
C ALA A 153 12.12 30.43 -5.96
N TYR A 154 11.26 29.60 -6.56
CA TYR A 154 10.54 29.86 -7.80
C TYR A 154 9.05 30.15 -7.58
N ALA A 155 8.56 30.18 -6.33
CA ALA A 155 7.14 30.36 -6.02
C ALA A 155 6.57 31.70 -6.53
N ARG A 156 7.41 32.71 -6.72
CA ARG A 156 7.04 34.04 -7.24
C ARG A 156 7.47 34.27 -8.69
N THR A 157 8.10 33.29 -9.32
CA THR A 157 8.56 33.41 -10.70
C THR A 157 7.41 33.05 -11.64
N PRO A 158 7.02 33.91 -12.61
CA PRO A 158 5.94 33.61 -13.54
C PRO A 158 6.21 32.34 -14.33
N ALA A 159 5.26 31.42 -14.47
CA ALA A 159 5.48 30.14 -15.13
C ALA A 159 6.14 30.29 -16.51
N LEU A 160 7.10 29.42 -16.80
CA LEU A 160 7.82 29.41 -18.06
C LEU A 160 6.85 29.03 -19.20
N PRO A 161 6.77 29.81 -20.29
CA PRO A 161 5.97 29.43 -21.44
C PRO A 161 6.48 28.12 -22.07
N PRO A 162 5.60 27.21 -22.52
CA PRO A 162 6.02 25.95 -23.14
C PRO A 162 6.95 26.10 -24.36
N ALA A 163 6.92 27.26 -25.03
CA ALA A 163 7.81 27.57 -26.15
C ALA A 163 9.27 27.82 -25.72
N ASP A 164 9.49 28.18 -24.45
CA ASP A 164 10.80 28.48 -23.87
C ASP A 164 11.37 27.29 -23.10
N TYR A 165 10.71 26.13 -23.17
CA TYR A 165 11.18 24.90 -22.59
C TYR A 165 12.43 24.41 -23.31
N GLY A 166 13.51 24.22 -22.54
CA GLY A 166 14.75 23.61 -22.98
C GLY A 166 14.63 22.09 -23.19
N SER A 167 15.77 21.45 -23.44
CA SER A 167 15.81 20.03 -23.75
C SER A 167 15.52 19.16 -22.52
N ILE A 168 14.48 18.33 -22.62
CA ILE A 168 14.20 17.26 -21.63
C ILE A 168 15.35 16.26 -21.55
N ASP A 169 16.03 15.97 -22.66
CA ASP A 169 17.15 15.02 -22.66
C ASP A 169 18.34 15.58 -21.88
N GLN A 170 18.61 16.88 -22.02
CA GLN A 170 19.62 17.57 -21.22
C GLN A 170 19.24 17.54 -19.73
N ALA A 171 17.97 17.83 -19.41
CA ALA A 171 17.50 17.81 -18.04
C ALA A 171 17.59 16.42 -17.40
N MET A 172 17.19 15.38 -18.15
CA MET A 172 17.32 13.98 -17.74
C MET A 172 18.78 13.60 -17.51
N SER A 173 19.68 13.99 -18.41
CA SER A 173 21.12 13.75 -18.27
C SER A 173 21.70 14.42 -17.01
N ALA A 174 21.34 15.68 -16.76
CA ALA A 174 21.78 16.41 -15.56
C ALA A 174 21.30 15.73 -14.27
N ALA A 175 20.02 15.32 -14.22
CA ALA A 175 19.47 14.64 -13.05
C ALA A 175 20.07 13.23 -12.83
N GLN A 176 20.28 12.47 -13.91
CA GLN A 176 20.88 11.14 -13.86
C GLN A 176 22.34 11.18 -13.38
N GLN A 177 23.09 12.23 -13.72
CA GLN A 177 24.45 12.44 -13.23
C GLN A 177 24.50 12.71 -11.73
N ALA A 178 23.50 13.42 -11.19
CA ALA A 178 23.42 13.71 -9.76
C ALA A 178 22.88 12.55 -8.91
N ILE A 179 22.07 11.67 -9.51
CA ILE A 179 21.49 10.50 -8.84
C ILE A 179 21.93 9.21 -9.57
N PRO A 180 23.23 8.85 -9.51
CA PRO A 180 23.73 7.65 -10.16
C PRO A 180 23.14 6.38 -9.54
N GLY A 181 22.84 5.39 -10.37
CA GLY A 181 22.33 4.09 -9.91
C GLY A 181 20.85 4.07 -9.52
N GLN A 182 20.08 5.12 -9.82
CA GLN A 182 18.62 5.07 -9.79
C GLN A 182 18.06 5.20 -11.20
N SER A 183 16.89 4.62 -11.43
CA SER A 183 16.23 4.68 -12.73
C SER A 183 15.10 5.72 -12.73
N PRO A 184 14.89 6.47 -13.82
CA PRO A 184 13.78 7.42 -13.90
C PRO A 184 12.44 6.66 -13.88
N GLN A 185 11.51 7.10 -13.03
CA GLN A 185 10.15 6.58 -12.94
C GLN A 185 9.17 7.50 -13.67
N PHE A 186 9.18 8.80 -13.37
CA PHE A 186 8.31 9.74 -14.06
C PHE A 186 8.88 11.17 -14.08
N ILE A 187 8.38 11.97 -15.02
CA ILE A 187 8.69 13.38 -15.21
C ILE A 187 7.38 14.16 -15.08
N GLY A 188 7.34 15.07 -14.11
CA GLY A 188 6.40 16.18 -14.02
C GLY A 188 6.93 17.37 -14.81
N PHE A 189 6.07 17.93 -15.68
CA PHE A 189 6.40 19.12 -16.47
C PHE A 189 6.18 20.40 -15.64
N PRO A 190 6.78 21.53 -16.06
CA PRO A 190 6.56 22.80 -15.39
C PRO A 190 5.07 23.14 -15.35
N GLY A 191 4.60 23.62 -14.19
CA GLY A 191 3.20 23.94 -13.91
C GLY A 191 2.37 22.79 -13.32
N GLY A 192 2.90 21.55 -13.32
CA GLY A 192 2.21 20.41 -12.72
C GLY A 192 2.28 20.39 -11.19
N ALA A 193 1.37 19.67 -10.53
CA ALA A 193 1.28 19.63 -9.06
C ALA A 193 2.53 19.11 -8.33
N TRP A 194 3.43 18.41 -9.02
CA TRP A 194 4.68 17.89 -8.48
C TRP A 194 5.91 18.71 -8.89
N SER A 195 5.70 19.88 -9.49
CA SER A 195 6.74 20.78 -9.97
C SER A 195 6.37 22.24 -9.69
N SER A 196 7.34 23.13 -9.90
CA SER A 196 7.05 24.57 -10.03
C SER A 196 6.65 24.91 -11.47
N GLY A 197 6.33 26.17 -11.74
CA GLY A 197 6.17 26.70 -13.10
C GLY A 197 7.45 26.71 -13.96
N HIS A 198 8.61 26.31 -13.43
CA HIS A 198 9.93 26.38 -14.10
C HIS A 198 10.71 25.08 -14.13
N HIS A 199 10.24 24.00 -13.49
CA HIS A 199 11.07 22.80 -13.33
C HIS A 199 10.54 21.61 -14.12
N TYR A 200 11.45 20.83 -14.69
CA TYR A 200 11.22 19.41 -14.89
C TYR A 200 11.44 18.69 -13.56
N ALA A 201 10.38 18.14 -12.99
CA ALA A 201 10.45 17.34 -11.78
C ALA A 201 10.62 15.86 -12.16
N ILE A 202 11.84 15.36 -12.11
CA ILE A 202 12.20 14.00 -12.52
C ILE A 202 12.31 13.13 -11.26
N PHE A 203 11.43 12.15 -11.13
CA PHE A 203 11.41 11.24 -10.00
C PHE A 203 12.17 9.98 -10.37
N PHE A 204 13.22 9.71 -9.62
CA PHE A 204 14.02 8.49 -9.72
C PHE A 204 13.54 7.46 -8.71
N GLN A 205 13.64 6.19 -9.07
CA GLN A 205 13.37 5.06 -8.19
C GLN A 205 14.61 4.18 -8.03
N GLY A 206 14.72 3.49 -6.90
CA GLY A 206 15.85 2.60 -6.63
C GLY A 206 15.95 1.43 -7.62
N ASP A 207 17.18 0.95 -7.82
CA ASP A 207 17.54 -0.15 -8.74
C ASP A 207 17.44 -1.55 -8.11
N ARG A 208 17.20 -1.64 -6.80
CA ARG A 208 17.07 -2.91 -6.07
C ARG A 208 15.61 -3.23 -5.71
N PRO A 209 15.24 -4.52 -5.57
CA PRO A 209 13.87 -4.92 -5.22
C PRO A 209 13.30 -4.25 -3.97
N VAL A 210 14.14 -3.95 -2.97
CA VAL A 210 13.71 -3.29 -1.72
C VAL A 210 13.54 -1.77 -1.85
N THR A 211 14.22 -1.15 -2.81
CA THR A 211 14.22 0.32 -3.01
C THR A 211 13.42 0.76 -4.24
N GLN A 212 12.91 -0.17 -5.04
CA GLN A 212 12.24 0.12 -6.33
C GLN A 212 10.98 0.98 -6.23
N HIS A 213 10.41 1.13 -5.02
CA HIS A 213 9.25 1.99 -4.77
C HIS A 213 9.63 3.31 -4.09
N LEU A 214 10.88 3.48 -3.66
CA LEU A 214 11.35 4.72 -3.04
C LEU A 214 11.69 5.72 -4.13
N LEU A 215 11.15 6.93 -4.00
CA LEU A 215 11.32 7.99 -4.98
C LEU A 215 12.26 9.09 -4.50
N THR A 216 13.07 9.57 -5.42
CA THR A 216 13.98 10.70 -5.27
C THR A 216 13.65 11.74 -6.34
N PRO A 217 12.89 12.80 -6.02
CA PRO A 217 12.69 13.94 -6.91
C PRO A 217 14.01 14.67 -7.15
N ALA A 218 14.28 14.94 -8.42
CA ALA A 218 15.27 15.88 -8.92
C ALA A 218 14.54 17.00 -9.67
N LEU A 219 14.72 18.24 -9.25
CA LEU A 219 14.20 19.41 -9.93
C LEU A 219 15.29 19.98 -10.83
N VAL A 220 14.97 20.08 -12.12
CA VAL A 220 15.86 20.65 -13.13
C VAL A 220 15.18 21.85 -13.75
N ASP A 221 15.86 22.99 -13.78
CA ASP A 221 15.34 24.21 -14.39
C ASP A 221 15.11 23.97 -15.89
N ALA A 222 13.86 24.19 -16.32
CA ALA A 222 13.41 23.81 -17.65
C ALA A 222 13.97 24.72 -18.74
N ALA A 223 14.44 25.94 -18.43
CA ALA A 223 15.04 26.83 -19.41
C ALA A 223 16.53 26.53 -19.61
N THR A 224 17.26 26.28 -18.51
CA THR A 224 18.72 26.15 -18.52
C THR A 224 19.21 24.70 -18.58
N GLY A 225 18.39 23.75 -18.13
CA GLY A 225 18.78 22.35 -17.93
C GLY A 225 19.66 22.12 -16.69
N GLU A 226 19.78 23.11 -15.80
CA GLU A 226 20.57 23.01 -14.57
C GLU A 226 19.77 22.31 -13.46
N LEU A 227 20.40 21.35 -12.77
CA LEU A 227 19.81 20.73 -11.59
C LEU A 227 19.81 21.73 -10.43
N THR A 228 18.63 22.02 -9.90
CA THR A 228 18.45 22.98 -8.80
C THR A 228 18.42 22.29 -7.45
N ASP A 229 17.76 21.14 -7.33
CA ASP A 229 17.65 20.39 -6.08
C ASP A 229 17.37 18.90 -6.33
N ALA A 230 17.81 18.03 -5.43
CA ALA A 230 17.54 16.60 -5.45
C ALA A 230 17.51 16.03 -4.02
N ARG A 231 16.39 15.43 -3.62
CA ARG A 231 16.19 14.97 -2.24
C ARG A 231 15.45 13.66 -2.16
N THR A 232 15.79 12.86 -1.15
CA THR A 232 15.03 11.65 -0.83
C THR A 232 13.70 12.00 -0.18
N MET A 233 12.67 11.22 -0.46
CA MET A 233 11.39 11.39 0.23
C MET A 233 11.51 11.27 1.77
N PRO A 234 10.64 11.96 2.54
CA PRO A 234 10.60 11.85 3.98
C PRO A 234 10.41 10.41 4.47
N VAL A 235 10.96 10.07 5.64
CA VAL A 235 10.93 8.70 6.20
C VAL A 235 9.52 8.11 6.26
N ILE A 236 8.52 8.92 6.62
CA ILE A 236 7.13 8.46 6.68
C ILE A 236 6.57 8.07 5.30
N ASN A 237 6.99 8.77 4.24
CA ASN A 237 6.66 8.45 2.86
C ASN A 237 7.42 7.22 2.36
N GLN A 238 8.67 7.03 2.81
CA GLN A 238 9.41 5.79 2.54
C GLN A 238 8.67 4.59 3.14
N ALA A 239 8.16 4.71 4.36
CA ALA A 239 7.38 3.65 5.00
C ALA A 239 6.11 3.32 4.21
N LEU A 240 5.39 4.33 3.69
CA LEU A 240 4.25 4.13 2.78
C LEU A 240 4.66 3.43 1.47
N MET A 241 5.79 3.81 0.87
CA MET A 241 6.25 3.17 -0.36
C MET A 241 6.70 1.72 -0.12
N MET A 242 7.30 1.43 1.02
CA MET A 242 7.69 0.07 1.42
C MET A 242 6.50 -0.80 1.83
N SER A 243 5.40 -0.23 2.33
CA SER A 243 4.20 -0.99 2.71
C SER A 243 3.45 -1.56 1.50
N LYS A 244 3.47 -0.85 0.37
CA LYS A 244 2.81 -1.24 -0.88
C LYS A 244 3.19 -2.65 -1.37
N PRO A 245 4.48 -2.97 -1.65
CA PRO A 245 4.83 -4.30 -2.14
C PRO A 245 4.49 -5.41 -1.15
N LEU A 246 4.64 -5.15 0.16
CA LEU A 246 4.27 -6.11 1.21
C LEU A 246 2.77 -6.39 1.27
N HIS A 247 1.94 -5.37 0.99
CA HIS A 247 0.49 -5.51 0.94
C HIS A 247 0.05 -6.26 -0.33
N PHE A 248 0.59 -5.90 -1.49
CA PHE A 248 0.15 -6.42 -2.79
C PHE A 248 0.76 -7.78 -3.14
N GLY A 249 1.95 -8.10 -2.62
CA GLY A 249 2.65 -9.35 -2.93
C GLY A 249 3.11 -9.43 -4.39
N ASP A 250 3.53 -8.31 -4.98
CA ASP A 250 3.88 -8.17 -6.40
C ASP A 250 5.38 -8.36 -6.71
N TYR A 251 6.22 -8.61 -5.71
CA TYR A 251 7.68 -8.69 -5.84
C TYR A 251 8.26 -10.11 -6.02
N GLY A 252 7.44 -11.16 -5.94
CA GLY A 252 7.89 -12.56 -5.95
C GLY A 252 7.31 -13.42 -7.07
N GLY A 253 6.74 -12.79 -8.10
CA GLY A 253 6.20 -13.47 -9.28
C GLY A 253 5.06 -14.45 -8.98
N LEU A 254 4.89 -15.46 -9.84
CA LEU A 254 3.80 -16.44 -9.73
C LEU A 254 3.82 -17.27 -8.43
N PRO A 255 4.96 -17.78 -7.93
CA PRO A 255 4.98 -18.55 -6.69
C PRO A 255 4.44 -17.75 -5.49
N LEU A 256 4.83 -16.48 -5.38
CA LEU A 256 4.35 -15.60 -4.31
C LEU A 256 2.84 -15.38 -4.42
N LYS A 257 2.33 -15.14 -5.63
CA LYS A 257 0.88 -14.98 -5.88
C LYS A 257 0.08 -16.22 -5.48
N LEU A 258 0.60 -17.42 -5.72
CA LEU A 258 -0.04 -18.67 -5.28
C LEU A 258 -0.07 -18.80 -3.76
N ILE A 259 1.02 -18.43 -3.08
CA ILE A 259 1.08 -18.40 -1.61
C ILE A 259 0.09 -17.38 -1.06
N TRP A 260 0.05 -16.16 -1.62
CA TRP A 260 -0.90 -15.11 -1.24
C TRP A 260 -2.34 -15.56 -1.42
N ALA A 261 -2.67 -16.22 -2.54
CA ALA A 261 -3.99 -16.76 -2.79
C ALA A 261 -4.36 -17.83 -1.73
N ALA A 262 -3.46 -18.76 -1.42
CA ALA A 262 -3.71 -19.78 -0.40
C ALA A 262 -3.92 -19.17 1.00
N LEU A 263 -3.09 -18.20 1.39
CA LEU A 263 -3.22 -17.49 2.67
C LEU A 263 -4.49 -16.64 2.74
N THR A 264 -4.90 -16.05 1.62
CA THR A 264 -6.18 -15.33 1.51
C THR A 264 -7.36 -16.28 1.71
N LEU A 265 -7.36 -17.45 1.07
CA LEU A 265 -8.39 -18.47 1.26
C LEU A 265 -8.44 -18.98 2.71
N ALA A 266 -7.27 -19.20 3.32
CA ALA A 266 -7.18 -19.55 4.74
C ALA A 266 -7.76 -18.45 5.64
N THR A 267 -7.50 -17.18 5.33
CA THR A 267 -8.00 -16.02 6.08
C THR A 267 -9.51 -15.87 5.93
N ILE A 268 -10.06 -16.03 4.73
CA ILE A 268 -11.52 -16.09 4.50
C ILE A 268 -12.15 -17.16 5.39
N TRP A 269 -11.53 -18.35 5.47
CA TRP A 269 -12.00 -19.42 6.35
C TRP A 269 -11.92 -19.05 7.84
N VAL A 270 -10.81 -18.43 8.27
CA VAL A 270 -10.64 -17.95 9.66
C VAL A 270 -11.71 -16.93 10.02
N LEU A 271 -11.96 -15.93 9.17
CA LEU A 271 -13.01 -14.92 9.37
C LEU A 271 -14.40 -15.55 9.44
N TRP A 272 -14.72 -16.43 8.49
CA TRP A 272 -15.99 -17.14 8.45
C TRP A 272 -16.22 -18.01 9.70
N THR A 273 -15.21 -18.79 10.09
CA THR A 273 -15.29 -19.64 11.29
C THR A 273 -15.35 -18.81 12.56
N GLY A 274 -14.66 -17.66 12.62
CA GLY A 274 -14.75 -16.70 13.72
C GLY A 274 -16.19 -16.21 13.93
N ILE A 275 -16.84 -15.75 12.85
CA ILE A 275 -18.25 -15.33 12.87
C ILE A 275 -19.16 -16.48 13.33
N MET A 276 -18.99 -17.68 12.77
CA MET A 276 -19.77 -18.85 13.17
C MET A 276 -19.61 -19.23 14.65
N LEU A 277 -18.39 -19.16 15.17
CA LEU A 277 -18.10 -19.47 16.58
C LEU A 277 -18.70 -18.40 17.50
N TRP A 278 -18.64 -17.14 17.07
CA TRP A 278 -19.24 -16.01 17.79
C TRP A 278 -20.76 -16.09 17.83
N LEU A 279 -21.43 -16.34 16.69
CA LEU A 279 -22.90 -16.49 16.63
C LEU A 279 -23.42 -17.68 17.46
N ARG A 280 -22.59 -18.71 17.65
CA ARG A 280 -22.93 -19.91 18.42
C ARG A 280 -22.45 -19.86 19.87
N ARG A 281 -22.03 -18.69 20.36
CA ARG A 281 -21.74 -18.49 21.78
C ARG A 281 -23.04 -18.61 22.58
N LYS A 282 -23.04 -19.40 23.66
CA LYS A 282 -24.18 -19.40 24.60
C LYS A 282 -24.00 -18.19 25.53
N PRO A 283 -24.98 -17.26 25.60
CA PRO A 283 -24.95 -16.19 26.59
C PRO A 283 -24.84 -16.81 27.99
N GLY A 284 -23.93 -16.31 28.83
CA GLY A 284 -23.70 -16.81 30.18
C GLY A 284 -22.71 -17.97 30.33
N GLU A 285 -22.13 -18.53 29.26
CA GLU A 285 -21.07 -19.57 29.38
C GLU A 285 -19.77 -18.98 29.98
N VAL A 286 -19.53 -17.68 29.75
CA VAL A 286 -18.41 -16.93 30.35
C VAL A 286 -18.70 -16.59 31.80
N GLU A 287 -19.86 -15.99 32.12
CA GLU A 287 -20.31 -15.78 33.51
C GLU A 287 -20.26 -17.09 34.30
N ARG A 288 -20.77 -18.19 33.75
CA ARG A 288 -20.77 -19.49 34.42
C ARG A 288 -19.36 -20.05 34.63
N ARG A 289 -18.42 -19.83 33.69
CA ARG A 289 -17.00 -20.17 33.89
C ARG A 289 -16.33 -19.29 34.94
N ILE A 290 -16.67 -18.01 35.00
CA ILE A 290 -16.19 -17.08 36.03
C ILE A 290 -16.74 -17.51 37.40
N GLU A 291 -18.01 -17.90 37.47
CA GLU A 291 -18.68 -18.46 38.65
C GLU A 291 -18.03 -19.77 39.09
N GLU A 292 -17.76 -20.70 38.16
CA GLU A 292 -17.06 -21.97 38.41
C GLU A 292 -15.63 -21.75 38.92
N ILE A 293 -14.89 -20.77 38.39
CA ILE A 293 -13.55 -20.42 38.87
C ILE A 293 -13.61 -19.79 40.27
N ARG A 294 -14.55 -18.87 40.52
CA ARG A 294 -14.75 -18.24 41.84
C ARG A 294 -15.16 -19.27 42.90
N SER A 295 -16.12 -20.13 42.59
CA SER A 295 -16.60 -21.17 43.49
C SER A 295 -15.55 -22.27 43.73
N GLY A 296 -14.80 -22.67 42.68
CA GLY A 296 -13.70 -23.62 42.81
C GLY A 296 -12.50 -23.08 43.60
N ALA A 297 -12.21 -21.77 43.51
CA ALA A 297 -11.17 -21.12 44.32
C ALA A 297 -11.61 -20.98 45.80
N ALA A 298 -12.89 -20.68 46.06
CA ALA A 298 -13.43 -20.62 47.42
C ALA A 298 -13.39 -21.99 48.12
N ALA A 299 -13.75 -23.07 47.41
CA ALA A 299 -13.72 -24.43 47.95
C ALA A 299 -12.30 -24.93 48.34
N ARG A 300 -11.25 -24.40 47.69
CA ARG A 300 -9.84 -24.67 48.03
C ARG A 300 -9.30 -23.83 49.19
N ALA A 301 -9.93 -22.70 49.49
CA ALA A 301 -9.54 -21.83 50.61
C ALA A 301 -10.18 -22.27 51.94
N SER A 302 -11.25 -23.08 51.87
CA SER A 302 -11.97 -23.64 53.03
C SER A 302 -11.55 -25.07 53.42
N SER A 303 -10.54 -25.63 52.77
CA SER A 303 -9.94 -26.96 53.04
C SER A 303 -8.51 -26.81 53.53
#